data_AF-A0A1H5MS88-F1
#
_entry.id   AF-A0A1H5MS88-F1
#
_cell.length_a   1.000
_cell.length_b   1.000
_cell.length_c   1.000
_cell.angle_alpha   90.00
_cell.angle_beta   90.00
_cell.angle_gamma   90.00
#
_symmetry.space_group_name_H-M   'P 1'
#
loop_
_entity.id
_entity.type
_entity.pdbx_description
1 polymer ?
#
loop_
_entity_poly.entity_id
_entity_poly.type
_entity_poly.pdbx_seq_one_letter_code
_entity_poly.pdbx_strand_id
1 'polypeptide(L)'
;MNTADTPLAEADYIAATADELSRKQGADRAAALVSQKALFQRRGRIVLRPDRLVLTNWSDTGPLVLARTDITAAETRFTELYGRFMGGLLNAGKPLILTTTAAVPSPGDIYLLVNRREFMETTDDRQWEKRINDWLSD
;
A
#
# COMPACT_ATOMS: atom_id res chain seq x y z
N MET A 1 27.43 -14.65 6.39
CA MET A 1 26.08 -14.59 5.80
C MET A 1 25.26 -13.61 6.65
N ASN A 2 25.02 -12.39 6.18
CA ASN A 2 24.26 -11.39 6.94
C ASN A 2 22.78 -11.76 6.84
N THR A 3 22.20 -12.24 7.94
CA THR A 3 20.76 -12.52 8.08
C THR A 3 19.87 -11.30 7.80
N ALA A 4 20.43 -10.08 7.83
CA ALA A 4 19.74 -8.84 7.48
C ALA A 4 19.35 -8.70 6.00
N ASP A 5 19.87 -9.55 5.09
CA ASP A 5 19.56 -9.42 3.66
C ASP A 5 18.48 -10.39 3.18
N THR A 6 18.19 -11.46 3.93
CA THR A 6 17.16 -12.43 3.55
C THR A 6 15.77 -11.87 3.82
N PRO A 7 14.91 -11.71 2.80
CA PRO A 7 13.55 -11.23 3.00
C PRO A 7 12.73 -12.26 3.79
N LEU A 8 11.96 -11.77 4.77
CA LEU A 8 10.95 -12.55 5.50
C LEU A 8 9.74 -12.85 4.60
N ALA A 9 9.38 -11.90 3.75
CA ALA A 9 8.33 -12.06 2.75
C ALA A 9 8.54 -11.07 1.59
N GLU A 10 8.09 -11.44 0.39
CA GLU A 10 8.01 -10.54 -0.75
C GLU A 10 6.76 -10.81 -1.61
N ALA A 11 6.22 -9.76 -2.23
CA ALA A 11 5.06 -9.83 -3.11
C ALA A 11 5.01 -8.61 -4.04
N ASP A 12 4.22 -8.67 -5.11
CA ASP A 12 3.95 -7.51 -5.93
C ASP A 12 2.87 -6.63 -5.28
N TYR A 13 2.92 -5.32 -5.49
CA TYR A 13 1.91 -4.40 -4.99
C TYR A 13 1.50 -3.35 -6.02
N ILE A 14 0.29 -2.82 -5.84
CA ILE A 14 -0.10 -1.52 -6.34
C ILE A 14 -0.46 -0.61 -5.16
N ALA A 15 -0.08 0.67 -5.21
CA ALA A 15 -0.25 1.60 -4.10
C ALA A 15 -0.67 3.00 -4.53
N ALA A 16 -1.21 3.73 -3.55
CA ALA A 16 -1.44 5.16 -3.58
C ALA A 16 -1.28 5.73 -2.18
N THR A 17 -0.80 6.97 -2.05
CA THR A 17 -0.84 7.70 -0.78
C THR A 17 -2.21 8.33 -0.56
N ALA A 18 -2.57 8.60 0.69
CA ALA A 18 -3.78 9.35 1.03
C ALA A 18 -3.84 10.70 0.32
N ASP A 19 -2.70 11.39 0.21
CA ASP A 19 -2.58 12.66 -0.50
C ASP A 19 -2.84 12.52 -2.01
N GLU A 20 -2.34 11.45 -2.65
CA GLU A 20 -2.62 11.16 -4.07
C GLU A 20 -4.09 10.87 -4.32
N LEU A 21 -4.71 10.09 -3.44
CA LEU A 21 -6.15 9.82 -3.48
C LEU A 21 -6.96 11.09 -3.22
N SER A 22 -6.51 11.96 -2.31
CA SER A 22 -7.16 13.23 -1.98
C SER A 22 -7.08 14.24 -3.13
N ARG A 23 -5.91 14.42 -3.75
CA ARG A 23 -5.74 15.33 -4.89
C ARG A 23 -6.59 14.94 -6.10
N LYS A 24 -6.79 13.64 -6.33
CA LYS A 24 -7.69 13.15 -7.38
C LYS A 24 -9.18 13.43 -7.09
N GLN A 25 -9.57 13.75 -5.84
CA GLN A 25 -10.93 14.22 -5.53
C GLN A 25 -11.15 15.68 -5.95
N GLY A 26 -10.15 16.54 -5.77
CA GLY A 26 -10.27 17.98 -6.04
C GLY A 26 -10.26 18.33 -7.53
N ALA A 27 -9.57 17.50 -8.34
CA ALA A 27 -9.35 17.79 -9.75
C ALA A 27 -10.50 17.37 -10.68
N ASP A 28 -11.47 16.53 -10.28
CA ASP A 28 -12.53 16.15 -11.22
C ASP A 28 -13.79 15.56 -10.57
N ARG A 29 -14.82 16.40 -10.45
CA ARG A 29 -16.23 15.94 -10.48
C ARG A 29 -16.65 15.45 -11.88
N ALA A 30 -15.79 15.54 -12.90
CA ALA A 30 -16.13 15.14 -14.28
C ALA A 30 -15.59 13.77 -14.71
N ALA A 31 -14.79 13.07 -13.90
CA ALA A 31 -14.15 11.81 -14.32
C ALA A 31 -14.82 10.57 -13.70
N ALA A 32 -16.03 10.24 -14.16
CA ALA A 32 -16.65 8.91 -13.96
C ALA A 32 -15.87 7.75 -14.65
N LEU A 33 -14.61 7.99 -15.05
CA LEU A 33 -13.78 7.14 -15.90
C LEU A 33 -12.36 6.92 -15.35
N VAL A 34 -12.04 7.38 -14.13
CA VAL A 34 -10.74 7.09 -13.52
C VAL A 34 -10.67 5.60 -13.19
N SER A 35 -10.16 4.82 -14.14
CA SER A 35 -9.89 3.40 -13.96
C SER A 35 -9.05 3.21 -12.70
N GLN A 36 -9.27 2.13 -11.95
CA GLN A 36 -8.53 1.82 -10.71
C GLN A 36 -7.00 1.86 -10.90
N LYS A 37 -6.54 1.58 -12.13
CA LYS A 37 -5.15 1.72 -12.59
C LYS A 37 -4.58 3.15 -12.49
N ALA A 38 -5.44 4.15 -12.66
CA ALA A 38 -5.12 5.58 -12.54
C ALA A 38 -5.23 6.09 -11.10
N LEU A 39 -5.89 5.36 -10.20
CA LEU A 39 -5.91 5.66 -8.76
C LEU A 39 -4.66 5.13 -8.07
N PHE A 40 -4.30 3.88 -8.38
CA PHE A 40 -3.11 3.21 -7.87
C PHE A 40 -1.98 3.31 -8.89
N GLN A 41 -1.31 4.46 -8.88
CA GLN A 41 -0.24 4.76 -9.83
C GLN A 41 1.09 4.09 -9.47
N ARG A 42 1.32 3.81 -8.18
CA ARG A 42 2.57 3.21 -7.71
C ARG A 42 2.48 1.70 -7.86
N ARG A 43 3.53 1.08 -8.39
CA ARG A 43 3.62 -0.39 -8.55
C ARG A 43 5.04 -0.84 -8.31
N GLY A 44 5.19 -1.98 -7.66
CA GLY A 44 6.50 -2.56 -7.42
C GLY A 44 6.39 -3.80 -6.56
N ARG A 45 7.45 -4.09 -5.80
CA ARG A 45 7.49 -5.19 -4.84
C ARG A 45 7.55 -4.68 -3.42
N ILE A 46 6.73 -5.27 -2.57
CA ILE A 46 6.77 -5.11 -1.14
C ILE A 46 7.68 -6.20 -0.60
N VAL A 47 8.72 -5.81 0.12
CA VAL A 47 9.75 -6.71 0.65
C VAL A 47 9.88 -6.43 2.13
N LEU A 48 9.44 -7.39 2.95
CA LEU A 48 9.60 -7.35 4.40
C LEU A 48 10.96 -7.97 4.75
N ARG A 49 11.84 -7.19 5.36
CA ARG A 49 13.13 -7.65 5.91
C ARG A 49 13.08 -7.60 7.43
N PRO A 50 14.03 -8.25 8.14
CA PRO A 50 14.06 -8.24 9.60
C PRO A 50 14.05 -6.82 10.20
N ASP A 51 14.76 -5.87 9.60
CA ASP A 51 14.90 -4.49 10.12
C ASP A 51 14.03 -3.44 9.43
N ARG A 52 13.51 -3.74 8.23
CA ARG A 52 12.84 -2.73 7.38
C ARG A 52 11.80 -3.33 6.44
N LEU A 53 10.77 -2.55 6.13
CA LEU A 53 9.86 -2.78 5.03
C LEU A 53 10.29 -1.94 3.83
N VAL A 54 10.37 -2.55 2.65
CA VAL A 54 10.78 -1.85 1.42
C VAL A 54 9.69 -1.97 0.37
N LEU A 55 9.25 -0.83 -0.17
CA LEU A 55 8.41 -0.72 -1.35
C LEU A 55 9.30 -0.32 -2.53
N THR A 56 9.62 -1.27 -3.40
CA THR A 56 10.46 -1.01 -4.57
C THR A 56 9.71 -0.24 -5.64
N ASN A 57 10.43 0.51 -6.49
CA ASN A 57 9.81 1.31 -7.55
C ASN A 57 8.71 2.26 -7.03
N TRP A 58 8.92 2.80 -5.83
CA TRP A 58 7.96 3.70 -5.21
C TRP A 58 7.88 5.03 -5.96
N SER A 59 9.03 5.62 -6.30
CA SER A 59 9.15 6.85 -7.11
C SER A 59 10.37 6.79 -8.03
N ASP A 60 10.48 7.75 -8.94
CA ASP A 60 11.65 7.92 -9.82
C ASP A 60 12.97 8.13 -9.05
N THR A 61 12.86 8.56 -7.79
CA THR A 61 14.00 8.77 -6.88
C THR A 61 14.44 7.50 -6.14
N GLY A 62 13.69 6.40 -6.25
CA GLY A 62 14.07 5.11 -5.65
C GLY A 62 12.96 4.43 -4.82
N PRO A 63 13.32 3.36 -4.09
CA PRO A 63 12.39 2.64 -3.23
C PRO A 63 12.03 3.46 -1.99
N LEU A 64 10.81 3.25 -1.47
CA LEU A 64 10.47 3.70 -0.12
C LEU A 64 10.94 2.64 0.87
N VAL A 65 11.73 3.07 1.85
CA VAL A 65 12.23 2.22 2.93
C VAL A 65 11.65 2.74 4.24
N LEU A 66 10.96 1.86 4.96
CA LEU A 66 10.31 2.15 6.24
C LEU A 66 10.96 1.27 7.31
N ALA A 67 11.55 1.88 8.33
CA ALA A 67 11.92 1.18 9.56
C ALA A 67 10.67 0.83 10.37
N ARG A 68 10.80 -0.07 11.36
CA ARG A 68 9.70 -0.39 12.31
C ARG A 68 9.11 0.88 12.93
N THR A 69 9.97 1.82 13.33
CA THR A 69 9.59 3.08 13.98
C THR A 69 8.84 4.06 13.06
N ASP A 70 8.94 3.86 11.75
CA ASP A 70 8.26 4.71 10.76
C ASP A 70 6.80 4.28 10.53
N ILE A 71 6.41 3.08 10.99
CA ILE A 71 5.08 2.51 10.84
C ILE A 71 4.37 2.52 12.19
N THR A 72 3.30 3.29 12.31
CA THR A 72 2.52 3.38 13.54
C THR A 72 1.35 2.39 13.58
N ALA A 73 0.86 1.98 12.40
CA ALA A 73 -0.20 1.00 12.27
C ALA A 73 -0.17 0.31 10.90
N ALA A 74 -0.57 -0.96 10.86
CA ALA A 74 -0.85 -1.71 9.64
C ALA A 74 -2.20 -2.43 9.78
N GLU A 75 -3.18 -2.07 8.94
CA GLU A 75 -4.55 -2.60 9.04
C GLU A 75 -5.25 -2.74 7.68
N THR A 76 -6.07 -3.78 7.50
CA THR A 76 -6.97 -3.94 6.36
C THR A 76 -8.36 -3.43 6.71
N ARG A 77 -8.62 -2.18 6.35
CA ARG A 77 -9.93 -1.56 6.57
C ARG A 77 -10.49 -0.94 5.31
N PHE A 78 -11.81 -0.89 5.27
CA PHE A 78 -12.51 -0.08 4.28
C PHE A 78 -12.60 1.34 4.83
N THR A 79 -12.04 2.32 4.12
CA THR A 79 -12.17 3.74 4.47
C THR A 79 -13.15 4.42 3.52
N GLU A 80 -13.80 5.50 3.95
CA GLU A 80 -14.62 6.31 3.03
C GLU A 80 -13.80 6.83 1.84
N LEU A 81 -12.53 7.19 2.09
CA LEU A 81 -11.60 7.64 1.05
C LEU A 81 -11.45 6.58 -0.05
N TYR A 82 -11.22 5.33 0.34
CA TYR A 82 -11.11 4.20 -0.58
C TYR A 82 -12.47 3.80 -1.18
N GLY A 83 -13.52 3.79 -0.37
CA GLY A 83 -14.86 3.36 -0.77
C GLY A 83 -15.49 4.22 -1.86
N ARG A 84 -15.18 5.51 -1.90
CA ARG A 84 -15.62 6.43 -2.96
C ARG A 84 -15.07 6.05 -4.33
N PHE A 85 -13.89 5.46 -4.39
CA PHE A 85 -13.30 4.94 -5.62
C PHE A 85 -13.83 3.55 -6.01
N MET A 86 -14.34 2.81 -5.02
CA MET A 86 -14.87 1.45 -5.20
C MET A 86 -16.33 1.42 -5.69
N GLY A 87 -17.00 2.57 -5.83
CA GLY A 87 -18.40 2.74 -6.22
C GLY A 87 -18.85 2.14 -7.57
N GLY A 88 -18.04 1.28 -8.20
CA GLY A 88 -18.40 0.43 -9.34
C GLY A 88 -17.66 -0.92 -9.42
N LEU A 89 -16.81 -1.26 -8.45
CA LEU A 89 -16.00 -2.48 -8.43
C LEU A 89 -16.33 -3.25 -7.15
N LEU A 90 -17.37 -4.09 -7.24
CA LEU A 90 -18.02 -4.75 -6.10
C LEU A 90 -17.12 -5.72 -5.30
N ASN A 91 -15.89 -6.00 -5.73
CA ASN A 91 -15.11 -7.14 -5.21
C ASN A 91 -13.62 -6.88 -4.91
N ALA A 92 -13.07 -5.66 -4.98
CA ALA A 92 -11.60 -5.50 -4.87
C ALA A 92 -11.00 -5.63 -3.45
N GLY A 93 -11.76 -6.12 -2.47
CA GLY A 93 -11.27 -6.36 -1.11
C GLY A 93 -10.97 -5.08 -0.30
N LYS A 94 -10.60 -5.28 0.98
CA LYS A 94 -10.15 -4.20 1.87
C LYS A 94 -8.64 -3.99 1.65
N PRO A 95 -8.19 -2.77 1.30
CA PRO A 95 -6.78 -2.50 1.08
C PRO A 95 -6.02 -2.62 2.39
N LEU A 96 -4.74 -3.00 2.30
CA LEU A 96 -3.80 -2.84 3.39
C LEU A 96 -3.44 -1.37 3.52
N ILE A 97 -3.63 -0.80 4.70
CA ILE A 97 -3.29 0.58 5.01
C ILE A 97 -2.10 0.57 5.96
N LEU A 98 -1.02 1.23 5.55
CA LEU A 98 0.12 1.50 6.42
C LEU A 98 0.07 2.97 6.83
N THR A 99 -0.13 3.23 8.12
CA THR A 99 0.00 4.57 8.66
C THR A 99 1.47 4.80 8.98
N THR A 100 2.06 5.81 8.33
CA THR A 100 3.48 6.12 8.47
C THR A 100 3.72 7.52 9.00
N THR A 101 4.77 7.68 9.79
CA THR A 101 5.31 8.99 10.21
C THR A 101 6.45 9.47 9.31
N ALA A 102 6.90 8.62 8.38
CA ALA A 102 7.98 8.93 7.46
C ALA A 102 7.65 10.15 6.59
N ALA A 103 8.59 11.10 6.53
CA ALA A 103 8.41 12.35 5.79
C ALA A 103 8.37 12.17 4.26
N VAL A 104 8.77 11.01 3.73
CA VAL A 104 8.86 10.77 2.29
C VAL A 104 7.83 9.72 1.87
N PRO A 105 6.90 10.03 0.94
CA PRO A 105 6.69 11.35 0.31
C PRO A 105 5.90 12.33 1.20
N SER A 106 5.24 11.87 2.26
CA SER A 106 4.59 12.66 3.32
C SER A 106 4.16 11.70 4.44
N PRO A 107 4.12 12.14 5.71
CA PRO A 107 3.50 11.35 6.76
C PRO A 107 2.02 11.14 6.42
N GLY A 108 1.49 9.97 6.75
CA GLY A 108 0.12 9.61 6.47
C GLY A 108 -0.08 8.16 6.04
N ASP A 109 -1.29 7.89 5.56
CA ASP A 109 -1.74 6.56 5.16
C ASP A 109 -1.27 6.23 3.73
N ILE A 110 -0.64 5.06 3.60
CA ILE A 110 -0.32 4.42 2.33
C ILE A 110 -1.29 3.28 2.11
N TYR A 111 -2.04 3.33 1.01
CA TYR A 111 -2.99 2.31 0.61
C TYR A 111 -2.30 1.34 -0.34
N LEU A 112 -2.28 0.06 0.02
CA LEU A 112 -1.65 -1.04 -0.71
C LEU A 112 -2.69 -2.09 -1.08
N LEU A 113 -2.54 -2.63 -2.28
CA LEU A 113 -3.19 -3.86 -2.72
C LEU A 113 -2.09 -4.83 -3.15
N VAL A 114 -1.89 -5.88 -2.37
CA VAL A 114 -0.77 -6.82 -2.50
C VAL A 114 -1.22 -8.06 -3.26
N ASN A 115 -0.41 -8.50 -4.23
CA ASN A 115 -0.68 -9.62 -5.14
C ASN A 115 -2.08 -9.54 -5.75
N ARG A 116 -2.54 -8.34 -6.10
CA ARG A 116 -3.86 -8.16 -6.68
C ARG A 116 -3.96 -8.92 -8.01
N ARG A 117 -4.83 -9.93 -8.04
CA ARG A 117 -5.15 -10.69 -9.25
C ARG A 117 -6.37 -10.05 -9.91
N GLU A 118 -6.18 -9.32 -11.00
CA GLU A 118 -7.27 -8.60 -11.70
C GLU A 118 -8.42 -9.53 -12.12
N PHE A 119 -8.14 -10.80 -12.45
CA PHE A 119 -9.15 -11.79 -12.84
C PHE A 119 -9.93 -12.42 -11.69
N MET A 120 -9.30 -12.56 -10.52
CA MET A 120 -9.93 -13.21 -9.36
C MET A 120 -10.43 -12.19 -8.33
N GLU A 121 -10.09 -10.91 -8.52
CA GLU A 121 -10.35 -9.79 -7.60
C GLU A 121 -9.84 -10.04 -6.17
N THR A 122 -8.93 -11.01 -5.99
CA THR A 122 -8.32 -11.36 -4.70
C THR A 122 -7.02 -10.62 -4.46
N THR A 123 -6.74 -10.33 -3.18
CA THR A 123 -5.48 -9.75 -2.69
C THR A 123 -4.96 -10.54 -1.49
N ASP A 124 -3.67 -10.40 -1.21
CA ASP A 124 -3.01 -10.97 -0.02
C ASP A 124 -2.97 -9.98 1.17
N ASP A 125 -3.79 -8.92 1.13
CA ASP A 125 -3.71 -7.78 2.05
C ASP A 125 -3.79 -8.20 3.51
N ARG A 126 -4.71 -9.10 3.86
CA ARG A 126 -4.85 -9.62 5.24
C ARG A 126 -3.66 -10.45 5.70
N GLN A 127 -3.06 -11.21 4.78
CA GLN A 127 -1.86 -11.99 5.12
C GLN A 127 -0.68 -11.05 5.38
N TRP A 128 -0.58 -9.97 4.60
CA TRP A 128 0.44 -8.95 4.78
C TRP A 128 0.24 -8.08 6.01
N GLU A 129 -0.99 -7.72 6.35
CA GLU A 129 -1.32 -7.09 7.64
C GLU A 129 -0.77 -7.92 8.80
N LYS A 130 -1.08 -9.22 8.84
CA LYS A 130 -0.61 -10.10 9.89
C LYS A 130 0.92 -10.13 9.95
N ARG A 131 1.60 -10.31 8.81
CA ARG A 131 3.07 -10.35 8.74
C ARG A 131 3.72 -9.06 9.25
N ILE A 132 3.15 -7.91 8.90
CA ILE A 132 3.68 -6.60 9.33
C ILE A 132 3.43 -6.40 10.82
N ASN A 133 2.25 -6.74 11.33
CA ASN A 133 1.95 -6.63 12.77
C ASN A 133 2.78 -7.58 13.62
N ASP A 134 3.00 -8.82 13.16
CA ASP A 134 3.91 -9.78 13.79
C ASP A 134 5.34 -9.20 13.84
N TRP A 135 5.80 -8.61 12.74
CA TRP A 135 7.12 -7.95 12.64
C TRP A 135 7.27 -6.68 13.49
N LEU A 136 6.20 -5.90 13.67
CA LEU A 136 6.20 -4.71 14.53
C LEU A 136 6.21 -5.05 16.03
N SER A 137 5.76 -6.26 16.39
CA SER A 137 5.64 -6.73 17.78
C SER A 137 6.84 -7.55 18.25
N ASP A 138 7.70 -7.97 17.33
CA ASP A 138 9.00 -8.63 17.58
C ASP A 138 10.05 -7.61 18.04
#